data_AF-A0A933Q6H3-F1
#
_entry.id   AF-A0A933Q6H3-F1
#
_cell.length_a   1.000
_cell.length_b   1.000
_cell.length_c   1.000
_cell.angle_alpha   90.00
_cell.angle_beta   90.00
_cell.angle_gamma   90.00
#
_symmetry.space_group_name_H-M   'P 1'
#
loop_
_entity.id
_entity.type
_entity.pdbx_description
1 polymer ?
#
loop_
_entity_poly.entity_id
_entity_poly.type
_entity_poly.pdbx_seq_one_letter_code
_entity_poly.pdbx_strand_id
1 'polypeptide(L)'
;MRRISDRRGQSGFTLVEMIVAITITAILSGIVALFIRVPLQGYFDVSRRAELTDAADLAVRRIAREVQGSLPNSVRVTAVGGVQWLEFIEVRTGGRFREQPSGGAVACAAGGAGAGFEDTLEVGFSDTCFRSFGAIPNRAGIVNGSDSVVVYNLGPGYTGADAYASSNMNRAVVSNTVVGAGPNNEDRVEFAARTFPLASPSRRFFVVSGPVTYECNPTTGELRRHSAYALADAQPVPPAGASALLATGVTGCTISYAANAVAQRAGVVSIDLALTRRDAAGNAETVRLFSQAHVGNSP
;
A
#
# COMPACT_ATOMS: atom_id res chain seq x y z
N MET A 1 -19.19 23.81 91.01
CA MET A 1 -19.08 23.23 89.65
C MET A 1 -17.66 22.70 89.45
N ARG A 2 -17.45 21.38 89.52
CA ARG A 2 -16.12 20.75 89.41
C ARG A 2 -16.06 20.03 88.06
N ARG A 3 -15.30 20.57 87.09
CA ARG A 3 -14.99 19.89 85.82
C ARG A 3 -13.94 18.82 86.09
N ILE A 4 -14.28 17.57 85.79
CA ILE A 4 -13.36 16.43 85.79
C ILE A 4 -12.62 16.49 84.44
N SER A 5 -11.32 16.83 84.46
CA SER A 5 -10.44 16.56 83.33
C SER A 5 -9.94 15.14 83.46
N ASP A 6 -10.50 14.21 82.70
CA ASP A 6 -9.91 12.90 82.49
C ASP A 6 -8.60 13.07 81.72
N ARG A 7 -7.48 12.86 82.42
CA ARG A 7 -6.19 12.64 81.77
C ARG A 7 -6.23 11.24 81.15
N ARG A 8 -6.45 11.17 79.83
CA ARG A 8 -6.14 9.97 79.05
C ARG A 8 -4.65 9.70 79.18
N GLY A 9 -4.28 8.67 79.95
CA GLY A 9 -2.92 8.15 79.97
C GLY A 9 -2.55 7.67 78.58
N GLN A 10 -1.45 8.17 78.02
CA GLN A 10 -0.87 7.60 76.80
C GLN A 10 -0.32 6.22 77.15
N SER A 11 -1.03 5.17 76.78
CA SER A 11 -0.54 3.79 76.78
C SER A 11 0.48 3.64 75.64
N GLY A 12 1.76 3.48 75.98
CA GLY A 12 2.79 3.10 75.02
C GLY A 12 2.68 1.61 74.63
N PHE A 13 3.16 1.26 73.44
CA PHE A 13 3.20 -0.11 72.93
C PHE A 13 4.41 -0.88 73.46
N THR A 14 4.30 -2.20 73.60
CA THR A 14 5.43 -3.04 74.03
C THR A 14 6.39 -3.33 72.88
N LEU A 15 7.67 -3.57 73.18
CA LEU A 15 8.68 -3.90 72.17
C LEU A 15 8.31 -5.18 71.38
N VAL A 16 7.70 -6.16 72.06
CA VAL A 16 7.21 -7.40 71.44
C VAL A 16 6.10 -7.11 70.43
N GLU A 17 5.17 -6.22 70.78
CA GLU A 17 4.06 -5.83 69.91
C GLU A 17 4.54 -5.12 68.62
N MET A 18 5.57 -4.28 68.73
CA MET A 18 6.23 -3.68 67.56
C MET A 18 6.92 -4.72 66.67
N ILE A 19 7.63 -5.70 67.25
CA ILE A 19 8.28 -6.76 66.47
C ILE A 19 7.25 -7.62 65.72
N VAL A 20 6.17 -8.02 66.40
CA VAL A 20 5.10 -8.82 65.79
C VAL A 20 4.39 -8.02 64.69
N ALA A 21 4.14 -6.72 64.89
CA ALA A 21 3.51 -5.88 63.87
C ALA A 21 4.39 -5.72 62.61
N ILE A 22 5.68 -5.45 62.76
CA ILE A 22 6.59 -5.27 61.60
C ILE A 22 6.79 -6.59 60.86
N THR A 23 6.90 -7.72 61.56
CA THR A 23 7.07 -9.04 60.93
C THR A 23 5.83 -9.46 60.15
N ILE A 24 4.64 -9.30 60.73
CA ILE A 24 3.38 -9.61 60.02
C ILE A 24 3.17 -8.68 58.82
N THR A 25 3.41 -7.38 58.97
CA THR A 25 3.26 -6.45 57.84
C THR A 25 4.26 -6.74 56.73
N ALA A 26 5.50 -7.16 57.02
CA ALA A 26 6.47 -7.59 56.02
C ALA A 26 6.00 -8.81 55.22
N ILE A 27 5.50 -9.85 55.90
CA ILE A 27 4.99 -11.08 55.25
C ILE A 27 3.77 -10.76 54.37
N LEU A 28 2.80 -10.02 54.91
CA LEU A 28 1.59 -9.64 54.17
C LEU A 28 1.92 -8.75 52.97
N SER A 29 2.84 -7.80 53.11
CA SER A 29 3.28 -6.93 52.01
C SER A 29 3.95 -7.75 50.89
N GLY A 30 4.78 -8.75 51.23
CA GLY A 30 5.39 -9.64 50.25
C GLY A 30 4.36 -10.46 49.46
N ILE A 31 3.34 -10.98 50.14
CA ILE A 31 2.24 -11.74 49.51
C ILE A 31 1.44 -10.83 48.57
N VAL A 32 1.05 -9.63 49.02
CA VAL A 32 0.30 -8.66 48.21
C VAL A 32 1.09 -8.24 46.96
N ALA A 33 2.41 -8.05 47.08
CA ALA A 33 3.26 -7.70 45.94
C ALA A 33 3.23 -8.74 44.81
N LEU A 34 3.23 -10.04 45.15
CA LEU A 34 3.12 -11.12 44.15
C LEU A 34 1.74 -11.15 43.49
N PHE A 35 0.67 -10.96 44.27
CA PHE A 35 -0.70 -10.94 43.75
C PHE A 35 -0.99 -9.75 42.84
N ILE A 36 -0.33 -8.61 43.02
CA ILE A 36 -0.47 -7.44 42.14
C ILE A 36 0.40 -7.57 40.88
N ARG A 37 1.58 -8.16 40.98
CA ARG A 37 2.52 -8.26 39.85
C ARG A 37 1.96 -9.08 38.69
N VAL A 38 1.34 -10.23 38.96
CA VAL A 38 0.86 -11.15 37.91
C VAL A 38 -0.25 -10.52 37.05
N PRO A 39 -1.32 -9.92 37.60
CA PRO A 39 -2.33 -9.24 36.80
C PRO A 39 -1.78 -8.06 35.99
N LEU A 40 -0.85 -7.29 36.55
CA LEU A 40 -0.22 -6.18 35.82
C LEU A 40 0.64 -6.66 34.65
N GLN A 41 1.42 -7.73 34.84
CA GLN A 41 2.20 -8.35 33.76
C GLN A 41 1.27 -8.87 32.65
N GLY A 42 0.22 -9.59 33.03
CA GLY A 42 -0.77 -10.08 32.07
C GLY A 42 -1.46 -8.96 31.28
N TYR A 43 -1.76 -7.83 31.91
CA TYR A 43 -2.30 -6.65 31.20
C TYR A 43 -1.33 -6.15 30.12
N PHE A 44 -0.04 -6.02 30.44
CA PHE A 44 0.96 -5.59 29.48
C PHE A 44 1.25 -6.62 28.38
N ASP A 45 1.15 -7.92 28.68
CA ASP A 45 1.24 -8.99 27.67
C ASP A 45 0.10 -8.88 26.66
N VAL A 46 -1.13 -8.73 27.15
CA VAL A 46 -2.31 -8.55 26.29
C VAL A 46 -2.21 -7.28 25.45
N SER A 47 -1.75 -6.16 26.04
CA SER A 47 -1.61 -4.91 25.29
C SER A 47 -0.56 -5.02 24.18
N ARG A 48 0.60 -5.62 24.45
CA ARG A 48 1.65 -5.84 23.45
C ARG A 48 1.17 -6.72 22.30
N ARG A 49 0.46 -7.81 22.62
CA ARG A 49 -0.10 -8.71 21.61
C ARG A 49 -1.10 -8.02 20.71
N ALA A 50 -1.96 -7.18 21.30
CA ALA A 50 -2.93 -6.38 20.55
C ALA A 50 -2.21 -5.42 19.59
N GLU A 51 -1.23 -4.64 20.08
CA GLU A 51 -0.46 -3.72 19.24
C GLU A 51 0.29 -4.42 18.09
N LEU A 52 0.87 -5.59 18.34
CA LEU A 52 1.55 -6.40 17.31
C LEU A 52 0.56 -6.89 16.24
N THR A 53 -0.60 -7.35 16.66
CA THR A 53 -1.65 -7.84 15.76
C THR A 53 -2.21 -6.70 14.91
N ASP A 54 -2.48 -5.55 15.52
CA ASP A 54 -2.97 -4.36 14.83
C ASP A 54 -1.95 -3.82 13.82
N ALA A 55 -0.67 -3.81 14.19
CA ALA A 55 0.41 -3.41 13.28
C ALA A 55 0.52 -4.34 12.06
N ALA A 56 0.44 -5.66 12.28
CA ALA A 56 0.44 -6.64 11.20
C ALA A 56 -0.80 -6.51 10.29
N ASP A 57 -2.00 -6.40 10.87
CA ASP A 57 -3.25 -6.26 10.13
C ASP A 57 -3.29 -4.97 9.32
N LEU A 58 -2.91 -3.82 9.91
CA LEU A 58 -2.87 -2.54 9.20
C LEU A 58 -1.88 -2.58 8.03
N ALA A 59 -0.68 -3.13 8.24
CA ALA A 59 0.33 -3.24 7.20
C ALA A 59 -0.16 -4.09 6.03
N VAL A 60 -0.69 -5.27 6.31
CA VAL A 60 -1.16 -6.21 5.29
C VAL A 60 -2.42 -5.68 4.58
N ARG A 61 -3.37 -5.07 5.29
CA ARG A 61 -4.55 -4.44 4.67
C ARG A 61 -4.18 -3.27 3.78
N ARG A 62 -3.19 -2.48 4.18
CA ARG A 62 -2.67 -1.40 3.33
C ARG A 62 -2.10 -1.96 2.03
N ILE A 63 -1.22 -2.96 2.12
CA ILE A 63 -0.65 -3.60 0.93
C ILE A 63 -1.76 -4.17 0.03
N ALA A 64 -2.71 -4.91 0.62
CA ALA A 64 -3.82 -5.51 -0.13
C ALA A 64 -4.66 -4.48 -0.89
N ARG A 65 -4.98 -3.34 -0.26
CA ARG A 65 -5.74 -2.26 -0.91
C ARG A 65 -4.96 -1.58 -2.04
N GLU A 66 -3.67 -1.31 -1.84
CA GLU A 66 -2.86 -0.68 -2.89
C GLU A 66 -2.63 -1.63 -4.08
N VAL A 67 -2.43 -2.92 -3.81
CA VAL A 67 -2.29 -3.97 -4.84
C VAL A 67 -3.59 -4.14 -5.66
N GLN A 68 -4.77 -4.02 -5.02
CA GLN A 68 -6.05 -4.05 -5.73
C GLN A 68 -6.22 -2.87 -6.70
N GLY A 69 -5.58 -1.74 -6.42
CA GLY A 69 -5.52 -0.56 -7.30
C GLY A 69 -4.33 -0.55 -8.27
N SER A 70 -3.71 -1.71 -8.51
CA SER A 70 -2.59 -1.81 -9.44
C SER A 70 -3.05 -1.85 -10.90
N LEU A 71 -2.16 -1.45 -11.80
CA LEU A 71 -2.35 -1.60 -13.24
C LEU A 71 -2.41 -3.09 -13.57
N PRO A 72 -3.39 -3.55 -14.38
CA PRO A 72 -3.47 -4.95 -14.80
C PRO A 72 -2.15 -5.46 -15.36
N ASN A 73 -1.73 -6.67 -14.96
CA ASN A 73 -0.47 -7.30 -15.39
C ASN A 73 0.81 -6.53 -15.02
N SER A 74 0.76 -5.63 -14.03
CA SER A 74 1.95 -4.91 -13.54
C SER A 74 2.56 -5.50 -12.25
N VAL A 75 1.80 -6.31 -11.51
CA VAL A 75 2.32 -6.87 -10.25
C VAL A 75 3.46 -7.83 -10.53
N ARG A 76 4.59 -7.64 -9.84
CA ARG A 76 5.75 -8.55 -9.86
C ARG A 76 6.39 -8.65 -8.49
N VAL A 77 7.04 -9.79 -8.25
CA VAL A 77 7.73 -10.07 -6.98
C VAL A 77 9.14 -10.53 -7.29
N THR A 78 10.12 -9.92 -6.63
CA THR A 78 11.53 -10.31 -6.72
C THR A 78 12.06 -10.61 -5.32
N ALA A 79 12.90 -11.64 -5.18
CA ALA A 79 13.56 -11.98 -3.93
C ALA A 79 15.08 -11.89 -4.10
N VAL A 80 15.74 -11.05 -3.28
CA VAL A 80 17.20 -10.89 -3.28
C VAL A 80 17.69 -10.82 -1.84
N GLY A 81 18.72 -11.60 -1.51
CA GLY A 81 19.35 -11.56 -0.18
C GLY A 81 18.40 -11.88 0.99
N GLY A 82 17.37 -12.70 0.76
CA GLY A 82 16.36 -13.02 1.78
C GLY A 82 15.30 -11.92 1.99
N VAL A 83 15.35 -10.84 1.22
CA VAL A 83 14.36 -9.75 1.22
C VAL A 83 13.37 -9.95 0.08
N GLN A 84 12.09 -9.78 0.38
CA GLN A 84 11.00 -9.85 -0.61
C GLN A 84 10.62 -8.45 -1.09
N TRP A 85 10.51 -8.28 -2.40
CA TRP A 85 10.19 -7.01 -3.03
C TRP A 85 8.95 -7.18 -3.89
N LEU A 86 7.82 -6.64 -3.45
CA LEU A 86 6.56 -6.63 -4.20
C LEU A 86 6.41 -5.28 -4.92
N GLU A 87 6.47 -5.28 -6.24
CA GLU A 87 6.28 -4.07 -7.05
C GLU A 87 5.00 -4.15 -7.88
N PHE A 88 4.37 -3.00 -8.07
CA PHE A 88 3.27 -2.82 -9.00
C PHE A 88 3.21 -1.36 -9.46
N ILE A 89 2.46 -1.09 -10.51
CA ILE A 89 2.21 0.28 -10.98
C ILE A 89 0.87 0.75 -10.41
N GLU A 90 0.87 1.88 -9.69
CA GLU A 90 -0.32 2.42 -9.05
C GLU A 90 -1.22 3.12 -10.10
N VAL A 91 -2.49 2.69 -10.17
CA VAL A 91 -3.51 3.36 -10.99
C VAL A 91 -4.09 4.51 -10.20
N ARG A 92 -4.00 5.71 -10.77
CA ARG A 92 -4.63 6.89 -10.19
C ARG A 92 -6.09 7.01 -10.60
N THR A 93 -6.35 6.78 -11.88
CA THR A 93 -7.70 6.78 -12.47
C THR A 93 -7.68 6.05 -13.81
N GLY A 94 -8.82 5.92 -14.46
CA GLY A 94 -8.95 5.35 -15.78
C GLY A 94 -10.36 5.54 -16.30
N GLY A 95 -10.58 5.08 -17.52
CA GLY A 95 -11.87 5.19 -18.16
C GLY A 95 -11.90 4.36 -19.43
N ARG A 96 -12.89 4.66 -20.28
CA ARG A 96 -12.89 4.16 -21.65
C ARG A 96 -12.59 5.30 -22.61
N PHE A 97 -11.83 5.04 -23.66
CA PHE A 97 -11.63 6.00 -24.74
C PHE A 97 -12.63 5.74 -25.87
N ARG A 98 -12.80 6.73 -26.74
CA ARG A 98 -13.64 6.61 -27.93
C ARG A 98 -12.86 5.99 -29.09
N GLU A 99 -13.52 5.07 -29.81
CA GLU A 99 -13.05 4.56 -31.11
C GLU A 99 -13.64 5.31 -32.30
N GLN A 100 -14.68 6.13 -32.08
CA GLN A 100 -15.34 6.91 -33.12
C GLN A 100 -15.47 8.36 -32.69
N PRO A 101 -15.27 9.32 -33.62
CA PRO A 101 -15.38 10.72 -33.31
C PRO A 101 -16.73 11.09 -32.71
N SER A 102 -16.74 12.00 -31.73
CA SER A 102 -17.99 12.55 -31.19
C SER A 102 -18.39 13.89 -31.81
N GLY A 103 -17.53 14.46 -32.68
CA GLY A 103 -17.74 15.78 -33.29
C GLY A 103 -17.47 16.94 -32.31
N GLY A 104 -17.55 18.18 -32.80
CA GLY A 104 -17.31 19.40 -32.01
C GLY A 104 -15.90 19.98 -32.16
N ALA A 105 -15.78 21.30 -31.96
CA ALA A 105 -14.59 22.08 -32.25
C ALA A 105 -13.54 22.04 -31.15
N VAL A 106 -12.87 20.90 -30.93
CA VAL A 106 -11.53 20.84 -30.33
C VAL A 106 -10.85 19.56 -30.80
N ALA A 107 -10.05 19.68 -31.87
CA ALA A 107 -9.20 18.62 -32.37
C ALA A 107 -7.99 18.39 -31.46
N CYS A 108 -7.55 17.14 -31.34
CA CYS A 108 -6.17 16.82 -31.02
C CYS A 108 -5.26 17.54 -32.00
N ALA A 109 -4.24 18.23 -31.49
CA ALA A 109 -3.26 18.88 -32.35
C ALA A 109 -2.60 17.78 -33.19
N ALA A 110 -2.87 17.78 -34.49
CA ALA A 110 -2.46 16.75 -35.43
C ALA A 110 -0.95 16.49 -35.31
N GLY A 111 -0.59 15.36 -34.69
CA GLY A 111 0.79 14.91 -34.51
C GLY A 111 1.20 13.79 -35.48
N GLY A 112 0.31 13.33 -36.37
CA GLY A 112 0.56 12.22 -37.29
C GLY A 112 -0.63 11.94 -38.23
N ALA A 113 -0.35 11.31 -39.37
CA ALA A 113 -1.20 11.29 -40.56
C ALA A 113 -2.47 10.41 -40.47
N GLY A 114 -3.62 11.08 -40.34
CA GLY A 114 -4.96 10.52 -40.51
C GLY A 114 -5.97 11.67 -40.53
N ALA A 115 -6.21 12.26 -41.70
CA ALA A 115 -7.04 13.46 -41.87
C ALA A 115 -8.55 13.18 -41.70
N GLY A 116 -8.99 12.78 -40.50
CA GLY A 116 -10.41 12.53 -40.23
C GLY A 116 -10.81 12.18 -38.80
N PHE A 117 -9.87 11.98 -37.87
CA PHE A 117 -10.16 11.50 -36.52
C PHE A 117 -9.50 12.39 -35.47
N GLU A 118 -10.18 13.48 -35.14
CA GLU A 118 -9.60 14.57 -34.35
C GLU A 118 -9.70 14.34 -32.83
N ASP A 119 -10.28 13.24 -32.35
CA ASP A 119 -10.57 13.03 -30.93
C ASP A 119 -10.58 11.56 -30.45
N THR A 120 -10.19 10.61 -31.31
CA THR A 120 -10.15 9.18 -31.00
C THR A 120 -8.72 8.67 -30.94
N LEU A 121 -8.48 7.63 -30.12
CA LEU A 121 -7.21 6.91 -30.15
C LEU A 121 -7.17 5.96 -31.36
N GLU A 122 -6.18 6.11 -32.24
CA GLU A 122 -5.99 5.28 -33.42
C GLU A 122 -4.89 4.24 -33.20
N VAL A 123 -5.28 2.97 -33.27
CA VAL A 123 -4.37 1.85 -32.98
C VAL A 123 -3.29 1.76 -34.06
N GLY A 124 -2.03 1.75 -33.63
CA GLY A 124 -0.87 1.65 -34.54
C GLY A 124 -0.37 3.00 -35.08
N PHE A 125 -1.03 4.11 -34.76
CA PHE A 125 -0.61 5.46 -35.14
C PHE A 125 -0.08 6.24 -33.94
N SER A 126 0.66 7.32 -34.19
CA SER A 126 1.17 8.18 -33.14
C SER A 126 0.14 9.24 -32.78
N ASP A 127 -0.48 9.09 -31.61
CA ASP A 127 -1.46 10.04 -31.08
C ASP A 127 -0.84 10.95 -30.02
N THR A 128 -1.45 12.12 -29.85
CA THR A 128 -1.12 13.10 -28.80
C THR A 128 -2.28 13.35 -27.84
N CYS A 129 -3.50 12.91 -28.19
CA CYS A 129 -4.62 12.86 -27.26
C CYS A 129 -5.72 11.90 -27.70
N PHE A 130 -6.67 11.66 -26.81
CA PHE A 130 -7.97 11.07 -27.12
C PHE A 130 -9.07 11.66 -26.21
N ARG A 131 -10.33 11.45 -26.58
CA ARG A 131 -11.49 11.68 -25.70
C ARG A 131 -11.90 10.41 -24.97
N SER A 132 -12.25 10.60 -23.71
CA SER A 132 -12.88 9.60 -22.88
C SER A 132 -14.37 9.45 -23.21
N PHE A 133 -14.91 8.29 -22.89
CA PHE A 133 -16.33 8.00 -22.95
C PHE A 133 -16.97 8.42 -21.62
N GLY A 134 -17.48 9.65 -21.59
CA GLY A 134 -17.98 10.30 -20.38
C GLY A 134 -16.87 10.87 -19.49
N ALA A 135 -17.24 11.33 -18.29
CA ALA A 135 -16.31 12.00 -17.38
C ALA A 135 -15.33 11.01 -16.75
N ILE A 136 -14.07 11.42 -16.60
CA ILE A 136 -13.02 10.62 -15.95
C ILE A 136 -13.21 10.73 -14.43
N PRO A 137 -13.41 9.62 -13.71
CA PRO A 137 -13.50 9.64 -12.25
C PRO A 137 -12.24 10.25 -11.64
N ASN A 138 -12.38 11.13 -10.66
CA ASN A 138 -11.24 11.76 -9.98
C ASN A 138 -10.19 12.38 -10.94
N ARG A 139 -10.61 12.92 -12.10
CA ARG A 139 -9.72 13.57 -13.08
C ARG A 139 -8.80 14.62 -12.46
N ALA A 140 -9.30 15.39 -11.50
CA ALA A 140 -8.54 16.43 -10.81
C ALA A 140 -7.33 15.89 -10.02
N GLY A 141 -7.28 14.59 -9.74
CA GLY A 141 -6.11 13.96 -9.13
C GLY A 141 -4.94 13.78 -10.10
N ILE A 142 -5.17 13.80 -11.41
CA ILE A 142 -4.13 13.58 -12.43
C ILE A 142 -3.06 14.67 -12.34
N VAL A 143 -1.81 14.25 -12.23
CA VAL A 143 -0.63 15.11 -12.14
C VAL A 143 0.01 15.21 -13.53
N ASN A 144 -0.32 16.28 -14.25
CA ASN A 144 0.25 16.59 -15.56
C ASN A 144 1.79 16.70 -15.48
N GLY A 145 2.48 16.12 -16.45
CA GLY A 145 3.94 16.06 -16.53
C GLY A 145 4.58 14.92 -15.73
N SER A 146 3.81 14.17 -14.94
CA SER A 146 4.31 13.05 -14.12
C SER A 146 3.54 11.76 -14.40
N ASP A 147 2.21 11.80 -14.34
CA ASP A 147 1.40 10.62 -14.56
C ASP A 147 1.46 10.19 -16.04
N SER A 148 1.30 8.90 -16.29
CA SER A 148 1.30 8.35 -17.65
C SER A 148 -0.02 7.68 -17.99
N VAL A 149 -0.47 7.82 -19.22
CA VAL A 149 -1.57 7.01 -19.76
C VAL A 149 -1.03 5.69 -20.29
N VAL A 150 -1.74 4.61 -20.02
CA VAL A 150 -1.43 3.25 -20.42
C VAL A 150 -2.70 2.63 -21.01
N VAL A 151 -2.55 1.95 -22.15
CA VAL A 151 -3.66 1.29 -22.84
C VAL A 151 -3.30 -0.18 -23.04
N TYR A 152 -4.21 -1.08 -22.66
CA TYR A 152 -4.07 -2.52 -22.90
C TYR A 152 -2.73 -3.14 -22.41
N ASN A 153 -2.40 -2.95 -21.12
CA ASN A 153 -1.17 -3.51 -20.55
C ASN A 153 -1.24 -5.05 -20.43
N LEU A 154 -0.40 -5.75 -21.18
CA LEU A 154 -0.24 -7.21 -21.11
C LEU A 154 0.97 -7.62 -20.25
N GLY A 155 1.83 -6.65 -19.91
CA GLY A 155 3.00 -6.86 -19.08
C GLY A 155 4.22 -7.40 -19.85
N PRO A 156 5.27 -7.85 -19.13
CA PRO A 156 6.53 -8.27 -19.72
C PRO A 156 6.38 -9.38 -20.77
N GLY A 157 7.13 -9.26 -21.87
CA GLY A 157 7.13 -10.22 -22.99
C GLY A 157 6.20 -9.84 -24.14
N TYR A 158 5.36 -8.81 -24.00
CA TYR A 158 4.52 -8.29 -25.07
C TYR A 158 5.03 -6.94 -25.58
N THR A 159 5.71 -6.95 -26.73
CA THR A 159 6.26 -5.73 -27.35
C THR A 159 5.17 -4.69 -27.59
N GLY A 160 5.39 -3.46 -27.11
CA GLY A 160 4.42 -2.38 -27.26
C GLY A 160 3.24 -2.44 -26.30
N ALA A 161 3.17 -3.43 -25.41
CA ALA A 161 2.08 -3.63 -24.45
C ALA A 161 2.57 -3.79 -23.00
N ASP A 162 3.85 -3.52 -22.73
CA ASP A 162 4.45 -3.54 -21.40
C ASP A 162 4.69 -2.10 -20.90
N ALA A 163 4.05 -1.77 -19.77
CA ALA A 163 4.20 -0.49 -19.10
C ALA A 163 5.55 -0.34 -18.38
N TYR A 164 6.27 -1.42 -18.05
CA TYR A 164 7.61 -1.35 -17.47
C TYR A 164 8.71 -1.16 -18.50
N ALA A 165 8.47 -1.57 -19.76
CA ALA A 165 9.48 -1.56 -20.79
C ALA A 165 10.13 -0.17 -20.96
N SER A 166 11.45 -0.10 -21.14
CA SER A 166 12.16 1.16 -21.45
C SER A 166 12.17 1.47 -22.96
N SER A 167 12.00 0.46 -23.80
CA SER A 167 11.86 0.58 -25.25
C SER A 167 10.48 0.10 -25.68
N ASN A 168 9.92 0.69 -26.74
CA ASN A 168 8.54 0.39 -27.18
C ASN A 168 7.52 0.50 -26.03
N MET A 169 7.72 1.48 -25.16
CA MET A 169 6.97 1.66 -23.92
C MET A 169 5.47 1.78 -24.18
N ASN A 170 4.65 1.01 -23.46
CA ASN A 170 3.19 1.13 -23.52
C ASN A 170 2.66 2.26 -22.62
N ARG A 171 3.36 3.39 -22.57
CA ARG A 171 2.98 4.52 -21.71
C ARG A 171 3.34 5.85 -22.35
N ALA A 172 2.53 6.87 -22.08
CA ALA A 172 2.77 8.25 -22.50
C ALA A 172 2.51 9.22 -21.35
N VAL A 173 3.43 10.14 -21.09
CA VAL A 173 3.26 11.14 -20.02
C VAL A 173 2.11 12.07 -20.38
N VAL A 174 1.15 12.21 -19.47
CA VAL A 174 0.00 13.11 -19.62
C VAL A 174 0.49 14.55 -19.53
N SER A 175 0.26 15.35 -20.56
CA SER A 175 0.64 16.76 -20.60
C SER A 175 -0.47 17.68 -20.10
N ASN A 176 -1.74 17.31 -20.34
CA ASN A 176 -2.89 18.10 -19.95
C ASN A 176 -4.18 17.27 -19.90
N THR A 177 -5.19 17.71 -19.15
CA THR A 177 -6.53 17.15 -19.22
C THR A 177 -7.59 18.26 -19.31
N VAL A 178 -8.50 18.14 -20.28
CA VAL A 178 -9.54 19.13 -20.54
C VAL A 178 -10.90 18.51 -20.20
N VAL A 179 -11.68 19.21 -19.36
CA VAL A 179 -13.04 18.77 -18.98
C VAL A 179 -14.06 19.15 -20.03
N GLY A 180 -15.07 18.30 -20.23
CA GLY A 180 -16.21 18.63 -21.10
C GLY A 180 -15.77 18.99 -22.53
N ALA A 181 -14.73 18.31 -23.00
CA ALA A 181 -14.14 18.49 -24.32
C ALA A 181 -15.02 17.92 -25.45
N GLY A 182 -16.11 17.21 -25.12
CA GLY A 182 -17.07 16.67 -26.07
C GLY A 182 -18.53 16.83 -25.62
N PRO A 183 -19.50 16.43 -26.45
CA PRO A 183 -20.92 16.72 -26.26
C PRO A 183 -21.60 16.02 -25.06
N ASN A 184 -20.98 14.98 -24.48
CA ASN A 184 -21.59 14.14 -23.43
C ASN A 184 -20.72 14.07 -22.15
N ASN A 185 -20.25 15.22 -21.65
CA ASN A 185 -19.31 15.29 -20.51
C ASN A 185 -18.04 14.46 -20.74
N GLU A 186 -17.58 14.38 -21.98
CA GLU A 186 -16.36 13.67 -22.35
C GLU A 186 -15.17 14.52 -21.97
N ASP A 187 -14.18 13.94 -21.30
CA ASP A 187 -12.93 14.62 -21.01
C ASP A 187 -11.88 14.25 -22.07
N ARG A 188 -10.97 15.19 -22.37
CA ARG A 188 -9.81 14.95 -23.24
C ARG A 188 -8.56 14.75 -22.40
N VAL A 189 -7.78 13.73 -22.75
CA VAL A 189 -6.46 13.47 -22.15
C VAL A 189 -5.41 13.74 -23.22
N GLU A 190 -4.52 14.69 -22.97
CA GLU A 190 -3.37 15.01 -23.82
C GLU A 190 -2.10 14.41 -23.23
N PHE A 191 -1.24 13.88 -24.09
CA PHE A 191 -0.02 13.17 -23.69
C PHE A 191 1.09 13.34 -24.72
N ALA A 192 2.32 13.03 -24.31
CA ALA A 192 3.47 12.99 -25.21
C ALA A 192 3.22 11.99 -26.35
N ALA A 193 3.54 12.37 -27.59
CA ALA A 193 3.26 11.58 -28.79
C ALA A 193 3.62 10.09 -28.62
N ARG A 194 2.64 9.21 -28.80
CA ARG A 194 2.79 7.78 -28.53
C ARG A 194 1.96 6.92 -29.47
N THR A 195 2.57 5.84 -29.93
CA THR A 195 1.87 4.76 -30.61
C THR A 195 1.49 3.66 -29.65
N PHE A 196 0.19 3.36 -29.61
CA PHE A 196 -0.39 2.20 -28.94
C PHE A 196 -0.70 1.14 -30.01
N PRO A 197 0.14 0.09 -30.15
CA PRO A 197 0.06 -0.83 -31.30
C PRO A 197 -1.07 -1.87 -31.18
N LEU A 198 -1.63 -2.05 -29.99
CA LEU A 198 -2.67 -3.05 -29.74
C LEU A 198 -3.99 -2.39 -29.31
N ALA A 199 -5.08 -2.87 -29.89
CA ALA A 199 -6.43 -2.42 -29.54
C ALA A 199 -6.85 -3.01 -28.18
N SER A 200 -7.28 -2.17 -27.24
CA SER A 200 -7.94 -2.64 -26.01
C SER A 200 -9.35 -3.17 -26.37
N PRO A 201 -9.67 -4.46 -26.14
CA PRO A 201 -10.98 -5.02 -26.46
C PRO A 201 -12.13 -4.34 -25.71
N SER A 202 -11.83 -3.77 -24.54
CA SER A 202 -12.81 -3.06 -23.70
C SER A 202 -12.70 -1.53 -23.80
N ARG A 203 -11.84 -1.05 -24.72
CA ARG A 203 -11.53 0.38 -24.95
C ARG A 203 -11.06 1.09 -23.69
N ARG A 204 -10.40 0.38 -22.78
CA ARG A 204 -9.97 0.93 -21.49
C ARG A 204 -8.62 1.61 -21.60
N PHE A 205 -8.48 2.70 -20.86
CA PHE A 205 -7.20 3.32 -20.55
C PHE A 205 -7.07 3.50 -19.04
N PHE A 206 -5.84 3.53 -18.57
CA PHE A 206 -5.48 3.80 -17.19
C PHE A 206 -4.52 4.99 -17.16
N VAL A 207 -4.63 5.82 -16.14
CA VAL A 207 -3.66 6.86 -15.79
C VAL A 207 -2.94 6.39 -14.54
N VAL A 208 -1.63 6.23 -14.65
CA VAL A 208 -0.77 5.67 -13.60
C VAL A 208 0.15 6.75 -13.02
N SER A 209 0.36 6.70 -11.71
CA SER A 209 1.22 7.66 -10.99
C SER A 209 2.69 7.25 -10.96
N GLY A 210 2.97 5.95 -11.09
CA GLY A 210 4.31 5.38 -11.06
C GLY A 210 4.35 4.05 -10.32
N PRO A 211 5.56 3.48 -10.15
CA PRO A 211 5.74 2.22 -9.45
C PRO A 211 5.77 2.41 -7.92
N VAL A 212 5.21 1.43 -7.22
CA VAL A 212 5.24 1.30 -5.76
C VAL A 212 5.86 -0.04 -5.44
N THR A 213 6.86 -0.05 -4.55
CA THR A 213 7.51 -1.29 -4.09
C THR A 213 7.37 -1.43 -2.59
N TYR A 214 6.88 -2.57 -2.12
CA TYR A 214 7.02 -2.97 -0.72
C TYR A 214 8.29 -3.79 -0.53
N GLU A 215 9.17 -3.31 0.33
CA GLU A 215 10.34 -4.02 0.81
C GLU A 215 9.98 -4.72 2.13
N CYS A 216 10.06 -6.04 2.14
CA CYS A 216 9.88 -6.84 3.34
C CYS A 216 11.20 -7.48 3.73
N ASN A 217 11.86 -6.90 4.74
CA ASN A 217 13.26 -7.19 5.07
C ASN A 217 13.41 -7.76 6.49
N PRO A 218 13.50 -9.09 6.64
CA PRO A 218 13.73 -9.72 7.94
C PRO A 218 15.12 -9.43 8.55
N THR A 219 16.09 -9.01 7.75
CA THR A 219 17.45 -8.73 8.21
C THR A 219 17.53 -7.41 8.97
N THR A 220 16.86 -6.38 8.45
CA THR A 220 16.72 -5.08 9.15
C THR A 220 15.54 -5.09 10.12
N GLY A 221 14.61 -6.04 9.97
CA GLY A 221 13.39 -6.11 10.75
C GLY A 221 12.34 -5.09 10.32
N GLU A 222 12.41 -4.59 9.08
CA GLU A 222 11.54 -3.52 8.59
C GLU A 222 10.67 -3.96 7.41
N LEU A 223 9.42 -3.47 7.40
CA LEU A 223 8.55 -3.46 6.24
C LEU A 223 8.43 -2.01 5.77
N ARG A 224 8.88 -1.72 4.55
CA ARG A 224 8.91 -0.36 3.99
C ARG A 224 8.12 -0.28 2.69
N ARG A 225 7.51 0.88 2.46
CA ARG A 225 6.89 1.26 1.19
C ARG A 225 7.80 2.24 0.47
N HIS A 226 8.17 1.94 -0.75
CA HIS A 226 8.96 2.79 -1.64
C HIS A 226 8.08 3.34 -2.77
N SER A 227 8.31 4.58 -3.15
CA SER A 227 7.56 5.30 -4.20
C SER A 227 8.41 6.43 -4.79
N ALA A 228 7.90 7.15 -5.79
CA ALA A 228 8.60 8.27 -6.42
C ALA A 228 9.96 7.88 -7.03
N TYR A 229 10.00 6.73 -7.70
CA TYR A 229 11.13 6.28 -8.53
C TYR A 229 10.64 5.94 -9.94
N ALA A 230 11.56 5.85 -10.89
CA ALA A 230 11.23 5.62 -12.29
C ALA A 230 10.86 4.16 -12.57
N LEU A 231 9.99 3.96 -13.56
CA LEU A 231 9.71 2.65 -14.15
C LEU A 231 10.95 2.11 -14.86
N ALA A 232 11.27 0.84 -14.62
CA ALA A 232 12.39 0.13 -15.24
C ALA A 232 12.01 -1.31 -15.62
N ASP A 233 12.64 -1.84 -16.67
CA ASP A 233 12.41 -3.21 -17.14
C ASP A 233 12.66 -4.23 -16.04
N ALA A 234 13.79 -4.11 -15.33
CA ALA A 234 14.09 -4.89 -14.14
C ALA A 234 13.61 -4.15 -12.89
N GLN A 235 13.03 -4.90 -11.92
CA GLN A 235 12.63 -4.34 -10.63
C GLN A 235 13.84 -3.81 -9.87
N PRO A 236 13.88 -2.50 -9.53
CA PRO A 236 14.96 -1.95 -8.71
C PRO A 236 14.93 -2.50 -7.27
N VAL A 237 16.06 -2.96 -6.76
CA VAL A 237 16.20 -3.55 -5.42
C VAL A 237 17.50 -3.08 -4.73
N PRO A 238 17.47 -2.06 -3.83
CA PRO A 238 16.35 -1.19 -3.50
C PRO A 238 16.09 -0.13 -4.59
N PRO A 239 14.85 0.39 -4.69
CA PRO A 239 14.54 1.52 -5.56
C PRO A 239 15.08 2.85 -5.03
N ALA A 240 15.54 3.72 -5.94
CA ALA A 240 16.08 5.05 -5.64
C ALA A 240 14.96 6.11 -5.54
N GLY A 241 14.06 5.97 -4.57
CA GLY A 241 12.92 6.87 -4.39
C GLY A 241 12.64 7.24 -2.93
N ALA A 242 11.46 7.82 -2.69
CA ALA A 242 10.96 8.06 -1.34
C ALA A 242 10.64 6.73 -0.63
N SER A 243 10.94 6.66 0.66
CA SER A 243 10.73 5.46 1.47
C SER A 243 10.02 5.77 2.77
N ALA A 244 9.00 4.98 3.12
CA ALA A 244 8.22 5.11 4.35
C ALA A 244 8.17 3.78 5.12
N LEU A 245 8.43 3.83 6.42
CA LEU A 245 8.33 2.67 7.32
C LEU A 245 6.86 2.34 7.59
N LEU A 246 6.47 1.07 7.42
CA LEU A 246 5.12 0.58 7.73
C LEU A 246 5.06 -0.22 9.02
N ALA A 247 6.03 -1.11 9.23
CA ALA A 247 6.10 -1.94 10.41
C ALA A 247 7.55 -2.26 10.74
N THR A 248 7.81 -2.52 12.02
CA THR A 248 9.09 -2.99 12.56
C THR A 248 8.92 -4.35 13.23
N GLY A 249 10.04 -5.01 13.50
CA GLY A 249 10.06 -6.35 14.08
C GLY A 249 9.74 -7.45 13.08
N VAL A 250 9.91 -7.21 11.77
CA VAL A 250 9.70 -8.26 10.76
C VAL A 250 10.72 -9.38 10.97
N THR A 251 10.26 -10.58 11.28
CA THR A 251 11.13 -11.75 11.48
C THR A 251 10.90 -12.84 10.46
N GLY A 252 9.75 -12.83 9.79
CA GLY A 252 9.44 -13.69 8.67
C GLY A 252 8.59 -12.95 7.67
N CYS A 253 8.93 -13.10 6.39
CA CYS A 253 8.13 -12.52 5.33
C CYS A 253 8.22 -13.32 4.06
N THR A 254 7.07 -13.77 3.56
CA THR A 254 6.98 -14.37 2.24
C THR A 254 5.90 -13.67 1.45
N ILE A 255 6.23 -13.29 0.23
CA ILE A 255 5.30 -12.69 -0.71
C ILE A 255 5.35 -13.54 -1.98
N SER A 256 4.19 -13.90 -2.50
CA SER A 256 4.08 -14.62 -3.76
C SER A 256 2.98 -14.01 -4.60
N TYR A 257 3.16 -14.09 -5.92
CA TYR A 257 2.18 -13.62 -6.88
C TYR A 257 1.87 -14.71 -7.90
N ALA A 258 0.60 -15.13 -7.92
CA ALA A 258 0.07 -16.05 -8.91
C ALA A 258 -0.72 -15.24 -9.96
N ALA A 259 -0.08 -14.92 -11.08
CA ALA A 259 -0.63 -14.01 -12.10
C ALA A 259 -1.92 -14.53 -12.80
N ASN A 260 -2.09 -15.85 -12.87
CA ASN A 260 -3.17 -16.51 -13.62
C ASN A 260 -4.08 -17.35 -12.71
N ALA A 261 -4.31 -16.90 -11.48
CA ALA A 261 -5.09 -17.66 -10.49
C ALA A 261 -6.53 -17.96 -10.94
N VAL A 262 -7.17 -17.03 -11.69
CA VAL A 262 -8.52 -17.25 -12.24
C VAL A 262 -8.59 -16.79 -13.70
N ALA A 263 -8.72 -17.74 -14.62
CA ALA A 263 -9.02 -17.54 -16.05
C ALA A 263 -8.16 -16.47 -16.77
N GLN A 264 -6.88 -16.32 -16.36
CA GLN A 264 -5.93 -15.31 -16.88
C GLN A 264 -6.40 -13.84 -16.75
N ARG A 265 -7.44 -13.58 -15.95
CA ARG A 265 -8.03 -12.24 -15.74
C ARG A 265 -7.95 -11.77 -14.30
N ALA A 266 -7.59 -12.66 -13.38
CA ALA A 266 -7.29 -12.30 -12.00
C ALA A 266 -6.00 -12.98 -11.54
N GLY A 267 -5.16 -12.18 -10.88
CA GLY A 267 -4.02 -12.65 -10.12
C GLY A 267 -4.33 -12.68 -8.62
N VAL A 268 -3.50 -13.38 -7.85
CA VAL A 268 -3.56 -13.37 -6.39
C VAL A 268 -2.17 -13.09 -5.83
N VAL A 269 -2.07 -12.06 -4.99
CA VAL A 269 -0.91 -11.82 -4.15
C VAL A 269 -1.18 -12.45 -2.79
N SER A 270 -0.30 -13.35 -2.34
CA SER A 270 -0.34 -13.92 -1.00
C SER A 270 0.80 -13.36 -0.18
N ILE A 271 0.49 -12.89 1.04
CA ILE A 271 1.45 -12.30 1.97
C ILE A 271 1.35 -13.06 3.28
N ASP A 272 2.48 -13.57 3.73
CA ASP A 272 2.67 -14.11 5.07
C ASP A 272 3.69 -13.24 5.79
N LEU A 273 3.24 -12.55 6.85
CA LEU A 273 4.03 -11.60 7.62
C LEU A 273 4.10 -12.07 9.08
N ALA A 274 5.32 -12.21 9.59
CA ALA A 274 5.59 -12.45 11.00
C ALA A 274 6.29 -11.24 11.62
N LEU A 275 5.68 -10.70 12.68
CA LEU A 275 6.22 -9.62 13.49
C LEU A 275 6.58 -10.15 14.89
N THR A 276 7.79 -9.85 15.35
CA THR A 276 8.28 -10.20 16.68
C THR A 276 8.68 -8.94 17.45
N ARG A 277 8.28 -8.86 18.72
CA ARG A 277 8.75 -7.83 19.67
C ARG A 277 9.25 -8.50 20.93
N ARG A 278 10.25 -7.91 21.58
CA ARG A 278 10.75 -8.37 22.88
C ARG A 278 10.14 -7.56 24.00
N ASP A 279 9.79 -8.22 25.10
CA ASP A 279 9.37 -7.55 26.33
C ASP A 279 10.59 -7.01 27.11
N ALA A 280 10.34 -6.32 28.23
CA ALA A 280 11.39 -5.79 29.09
C ALA A 280 12.26 -6.86 29.77
N ALA A 281 11.80 -8.11 29.80
CA ALA A 281 12.54 -9.26 30.31
C ALA A 281 13.34 -10.01 29.20
N GLY A 282 13.21 -9.57 27.94
CA GLY A 282 13.87 -10.15 26.78
C GLY A 282 13.10 -11.29 26.09
N ASN A 283 11.90 -11.65 26.55
CA ASN A 283 11.09 -12.70 25.94
C ASN A 283 10.54 -12.20 24.60
N ALA A 284 10.62 -13.04 23.57
CA ALA A 284 10.13 -12.72 22.24
C ALA A 284 8.66 -13.14 22.09
N GLU A 285 7.81 -12.19 21.73
CA GLU A 285 6.43 -12.41 21.33
C GLU A 285 6.31 -12.27 19.83
N THR A 286 5.68 -13.25 19.16
CA THR A 286 5.55 -13.27 17.69
C THR A 286 4.10 -13.44 17.27
N VAL A 287 3.67 -12.62 16.33
CA VAL A 287 2.37 -12.74 15.63
C VAL A 287 2.64 -13.01 14.16
N ARG A 288 1.89 -13.95 13.57
CA ARG A 288 1.95 -14.28 12.14
C ARG A 288 0.58 -14.08 11.52
N LEU A 289 0.54 -13.33 10.43
CA LEU A 289 -0.67 -13.05 9.67
C LEU A 289 -0.49 -13.51 8.23
N PHE A 290 -1.50 -14.22 7.72
CA PHE A 290 -1.60 -14.57 6.32
C PHE A 290 -2.77 -13.82 5.68
N SER A 291 -2.57 -13.29 4.48
CA SER A 291 -3.60 -12.60 3.71
C SER A 291 -3.41 -12.82 2.22
N GLN A 292 -4.53 -12.75 1.50
CA GLN A 292 -4.55 -12.80 0.05
C GLN A 292 -5.31 -11.61 -0.50
N ALA A 293 -4.75 -11.00 -1.54
CA ALA A 293 -5.37 -9.91 -2.28
C ALA A 293 -5.54 -10.31 -3.74
N HIS A 294 -6.76 -10.14 -4.26
CA HIS A 294 -7.02 -10.29 -5.69
C HIS A 294 -6.49 -9.09 -6.47
N VAL A 295 -5.91 -9.38 -7.63
CA VAL A 295 -5.42 -8.39 -8.60
C VAL A 295 -6.25 -8.51 -9.86
N GLY A 296 -6.83 -7.41 -10.34
CA GLY A 296 -7.55 -7.38 -11.61
C GLY A 296 -6.57 -7.36 -12.79
N ASN A 297 -6.44 -8.47 -13.52
CA ASN A 297 -5.61 -8.59 -14.72
C ASN A 297 -6.45 -8.46 -16.01
N SER A 298 -7.45 -7.57 -15.99
CA SER A 298 -8.28 -7.25 -17.16
C SER A 298 -7.96 -5.84 -17.66
N PRO A 299 -6.97 -5.70 -18.56
CA PRO A 299 -6.58 -4.42 -19.14
C PRO A 299 -7.63 -3.81 -20.08
#